data_AF-K1J4L9-F1
#
_entry.id   AF-K1J4L9-F1
#
_cell.length_a   1.000
_cell.length_b   1.000
_cell.length_c   1.000
_cell.angle_alpha   90.00
_cell.angle_beta   90.00
_cell.angle_gamma   90.00
#
_symmetry.space_group_name_H-M   'P 1'
#
loop_
_entity.id
_entity.type
_entity.pdbx_description
1 polymer ?
#
loop_
_entity_poly.entity_id
_entity_poly.type
_entity_poly.pdbx_seq_one_letter_code
_entity_poly.pdbx_strand_id
1 'polypeptide(L)'
;MTQQNEQQRNRMLSLLREGERRMLVQLAGLLRTTADEINAELEKEELMGTLDQPITVEYLNGVVQHHLFERKHKGDMAVAQQILSDYQNELEALQAAQAQQESEEVESSEAAKAQA
;
A
#
# COMPACT_ATOMS: atom_id res chain seq x y z
N MET A 1 1.15 -2.90 -36.44
CA MET A 1 1.79 -2.84 -35.10
C MET A 1 0.78 -2.80 -33.94
N THR A 2 -0.48 -2.39 -34.13
CA THR A 2 -1.50 -2.25 -33.07
C THR A 2 -2.19 -3.56 -32.64
N GLN A 3 -2.63 -4.41 -33.58
CA GLN A 3 -3.31 -5.69 -33.26
C GLN A 3 -2.43 -6.69 -32.50
N GLN A 4 -1.13 -6.73 -32.79
CA GLN A 4 -0.20 -7.62 -32.11
C GLN A 4 -0.01 -7.22 -30.64
N ASN A 5 -0.07 -5.91 -30.36
CA ASN A 5 0.02 -5.33 -29.02
C ASN A 5 -1.26 -5.61 -28.20
N GLU A 6 -2.44 -5.55 -28.83
CA GLU A 6 -3.72 -5.94 -28.22
C GLU A 6 -3.78 -7.44 -27.91
N GLN A 7 -3.32 -8.29 -28.83
CA GLN A 7 -3.23 -9.74 -28.59
C GLN A 7 -2.23 -10.10 -27.48
N GLN A 8 -1.13 -9.37 -27.34
CA GLN A 8 -0.19 -9.54 -26.22
C GLN A 8 -0.84 -9.10 -24.90
N ARG A 9 -1.51 -7.94 -24.88
CA ARG A 9 -2.23 -7.44 -23.70
C ARG A 9 -3.32 -8.40 -23.24
N ASN A 10 -4.11 -8.96 -24.15
CA ASN A 10 -5.16 -9.93 -23.82
C ASN A 10 -4.59 -11.23 -23.24
N ARG A 11 -3.45 -11.71 -23.76
CA ARG A 11 -2.73 -12.87 -23.20
C ARG A 11 -2.23 -12.58 -21.78
N MET A 12 -1.62 -11.43 -21.57
CA MET A 12 -1.17 -11.00 -20.24
C MET A 12 -2.33 -10.95 -19.24
N LEU A 13 -3.45 -10.31 -19.60
CA LEU A 13 -4.64 -10.23 -18.74
C LEU A 13 -5.24 -11.61 -18.45
N SER A 14 -5.24 -12.52 -19.42
CA SER A 14 -5.70 -13.89 -19.23
C SER A 14 -4.82 -14.65 -18.23
N LEU A 15 -3.49 -14.53 -18.36
CA LEU A 15 -2.54 -15.15 -17.43
C LEU A 15 -2.69 -14.59 -16.01
N LEU A 16 -2.89 -13.28 -15.86
CA LEU A 16 -3.13 -12.64 -14.57
C LEU A 16 -4.40 -13.19 -13.91
N ARG A 17 -5.53 -13.20 -14.63
CA ARG A 17 -6.80 -13.74 -14.12
C ARG A 17 -6.70 -15.21 -13.71
N GLU A 18 -5.96 -16.02 -14.48
CA GLU A 18 -5.74 -17.43 -14.15
C GLU A 18 -4.78 -17.61 -12.98
N GLY A 19 -3.79 -16.74 -12.81
CA GLY A 19 -2.96 -16.66 -11.61
C GLY A 19 -3.79 -16.33 -10.37
N GLU A 20 -4.61 -15.27 -10.46
CA GLU A 20 -5.52 -14.84 -9.39
C GLU A 20 -6.49 -15.96 -8.99
N ARG A 21 -7.12 -16.62 -9.97
CA ARG A 21 -8.03 -17.74 -9.71
C ARG A 21 -7.34 -18.87 -8.93
N ARG A 22 -6.13 -19.25 -9.35
CA ARG A 22 -5.36 -20.31 -8.67
C ARG A 22 -4.97 -19.91 -7.25
N MET A 23 -4.53 -18.68 -7.06
CA MET A 23 -4.23 -18.15 -5.72
C MET A 23 -5.44 -18.16 -4.80
N LEU A 24 -6.62 -17.76 -5.31
CA LEU A 24 -7.86 -17.76 -4.53
C LEU A 24 -8.29 -19.18 -4.11
N VAL A 25 -8.15 -20.16 -5.01
CA VAL A 25 -8.43 -21.57 -4.69
C VAL A 25 -7.47 -22.10 -3.64
N GLN A 26 -6.17 -21.80 -3.77
CA GLN A 26 -5.16 -22.19 -2.78
C GLN A 26 -5.43 -21.56 -1.41
N LEU A 27 -5.79 -20.27 -1.38
CA LEU A 27 -6.13 -19.58 -0.14
C LEU A 27 -7.36 -20.21 0.52
N ALA A 28 -8.42 -20.51 -0.24
CA ALA A 28 -9.60 -21.18 0.29
C ALA A 28 -9.26 -22.55 0.90
N GLY A 29 -8.37 -23.32 0.24
CA GLY A 29 -7.86 -24.59 0.77
C GLY A 29 -7.10 -24.42 2.08
N LEU A 30 -6.19 -23.44 2.14
CA LEU A 30 -5.40 -23.14 3.34
C LEU A 30 -6.28 -22.70 4.50
N LEU A 31 -7.26 -21.82 4.27
CA LEU A 31 -8.19 -21.36 5.30
C LEU A 31 -9.00 -22.51 5.89
N ARG A 32 -9.40 -23.47 5.06
CA ARG A 32 -10.10 -24.67 5.51
C ARG A 32 -9.21 -25.53 6.42
N THR A 33 -8.01 -25.88 5.96
CA THR A 33 -7.08 -26.69 6.78
C THR A 33 -6.74 -25.99 8.10
N THR A 34 -6.53 -24.68 8.06
CA THR A 34 -6.25 -23.89 9.28
C THR A 34 -7.45 -23.84 10.22
N ALA A 35 -8.69 -23.70 9.71
CA ALA A 35 -9.88 -23.76 10.56
C ALA A 35 -10.01 -25.13 11.24
N ASP A 36 -9.80 -26.21 10.50
CA ASP A 36 -9.85 -27.58 11.02
C ASP A 36 -8.76 -27.80 12.10
N GLU A 37 -7.52 -27.34 11.86
CA GLU A 37 -6.40 -27.43 12.80
C GLU A 37 -6.65 -26.63 14.09
N ILE A 38 -7.14 -25.38 13.98
CA ILE A 38 -7.46 -24.54 15.14
C ILE A 38 -8.54 -25.19 15.99
N ASN A 39 -9.63 -25.65 15.37
CA ASN A 39 -10.71 -26.32 16.10
C ASN A 39 -10.23 -27.60 16.78
N ALA A 40 -9.36 -28.38 16.13
CA ALA A 40 -8.80 -29.60 16.72
C ALA A 40 -7.91 -29.32 17.95
N GLU A 41 -7.07 -28.29 17.91
CA GLU A 41 -6.27 -27.90 19.08
C GLU A 41 -7.16 -27.33 20.19
N LEU A 42 -8.18 -26.52 19.87
CA LEU A 42 -9.14 -26.04 20.86
C LEU A 42 -9.93 -27.16 21.53
N GLU A 43 -10.27 -28.22 20.80
CA GLU A 43 -10.97 -29.38 21.35
C GLU A 43 -10.06 -30.16 22.31
N LYS A 44 -8.80 -30.36 21.92
CA LYS A 44 -7.78 -31.02 22.75
C LYS A 44 -7.46 -30.25 24.03
N GLU A 45 -7.52 -28.92 24.00
CA GLU A 45 -7.34 -28.06 25.18
C GLU A 45 -8.63 -27.84 25.98
N GLU A 46 -9.75 -28.49 25.61
CA GLU A 46 -11.09 -28.31 26.21
C GLU A 46 -11.61 -26.86 26.19
N LEU A 47 -11.07 -26.03 25.27
CA LEU A 47 -11.41 -24.62 25.11
C LEU A 47 -12.58 -24.39 24.16
N MET A 48 -13.05 -25.42 23.44
CA MET A 48 -14.19 -25.28 22.53
C MET A 48 -15.46 -24.74 23.22
N GLY A 49 -15.66 -25.02 24.50
CA GLY A 49 -16.80 -24.50 25.27
C GLY A 49 -16.73 -23.00 25.57
N THR A 50 -15.60 -22.34 25.31
CA THR A 50 -15.42 -20.89 25.47
C THR A 50 -15.88 -20.10 24.25
N LEU A 51 -16.10 -20.77 23.13
CA LEU A 51 -16.52 -20.17 21.87
C LEU A 51 -18.03 -20.34 21.69
N ASP A 52 -18.69 -19.27 21.23
CA ASP A 52 -20.11 -19.34 20.84
C ASP A 52 -20.33 -20.28 19.63
N GLN A 53 -19.32 -20.39 18.77
CA GLN A 53 -19.31 -21.24 17.58
C GLN A 53 -17.88 -21.65 17.21
N PRO A 54 -17.69 -22.82 16.56
CA PRO A 54 -16.39 -23.22 16.02
C PRO A 54 -15.83 -22.20 15.03
N ILE A 55 -14.51 -22.20 14.86
CA ILE A 55 -13.83 -21.37 13.87
C ILE A 55 -14.23 -21.83 12.47
N THR A 56 -14.78 -20.91 11.68
CA THR A 56 -15.20 -21.17 10.29
C THR A 56 -14.23 -20.56 9.28
N VAL A 57 -14.32 -21.05 8.04
CA VAL A 57 -13.58 -20.46 6.91
C VAL A 57 -13.99 -19.01 6.68
N GLU A 58 -15.27 -18.68 6.82
CA GLU A 58 -15.79 -17.32 6.71
C GLU A 58 -15.18 -16.39 7.75
N TYR A 59 -15.06 -16.86 9.00
CA TYR A 59 -14.43 -16.09 10.08
C TYR A 59 -12.95 -15.79 9.76
N LEU A 60 -12.17 -16.81 9.39
CA LEU A 60 -10.77 -16.63 9.03
C LEU A 60 -10.61 -15.75 7.78
N ASN A 61 -11.50 -15.87 6.80
CA ASN A 61 -11.52 -15.00 5.64
C ASN A 61 -11.74 -13.53 6.05
N GLY A 62 -12.66 -13.27 6.98
CA GLY A 62 -12.88 -11.93 7.55
C GLY A 62 -11.63 -11.37 8.24
N VAL A 63 -10.95 -12.18 9.06
CA VAL A 63 -9.69 -11.81 9.73
C VAL A 63 -8.59 -11.49 8.71
N VAL A 64 -8.41 -12.33 7.69
CA VAL A 64 -7.42 -12.13 6.63
C VAL A 64 -7.72 -10.88 5.83
N GLN A 65 -8.98 -10.68 5.42
CA GLN A 65 -9.39 -9.47 4.70
C GLN A 65 -9.16 -8.21 5.52
N HIS A 66 -9.49 -8.23 6.81
CA HIS A 66 -9.24 -7.12 7.72
C HIS A 66 -7.74 -6.80 7.82
N HIS A 67 -6.90 -7.81 8.00
CA HIS A 67 -5.45 -7.61 8.10
C HIS A 67 -4.79 -7.16 6.78
N LEU A 68 -5.24 -7.71 5.65
CA LEU A 68 -4.79 -7.29 4.32
C LEU A 68 -5.24 -5.86 4.01
N PHE A 69 -6.47 -5.50 4.39
CA PHE A 69 -6.98 -4.14 4.29
C PHE A 69 -6.11 -3.20 5.13
N GLU A 70 -5.89 -3.48 6.41
CA GLU A 70 -5.03 -2.65 7.26
C GLU A 70 -3.63 -2.49 6.69
N ARG A 71 -2.98 -3.57 6.22
CA ARG A 71 -1.65 -3.51 5.62
C ARG A 71 -1.63 -2.67 4.35
N LYS A 72 -2.62 -2.85 3.47
CA LYS A 72 -2.75 -2.06 2.24
C LYS A 72 -2.93 -0.58 2.55
N HIS A 73 -3.85 -0.24 3.45
CA HIS A 73 -4.14 1.14 3.80
C HIS A 73 -3.01 1.81 4.59
N LYS A 74 -2.34 1.09 5.50
CA LYS A 74 -1.13 1.59 6.18
C LYS A 74 0.02 1.80 5.19
N GLY A 75 0.16 0.91 4.21
CA GLY A 75 1.12 1.05 3.11
C GLY A 75 0.82 2.27 2.23
N ASP A 76 -0.41 2.42 1.76
CA ASP A 76 -0.86 3.56 0.94
C ASP A 76 -0.74 4.88 1.70
N MET A 77 -1.04 4.89 3.01
CA MET A 77 -0.90 6.06 3.87
C MET A 77 0.57 6.47 4.05
N ALA A 78 1.48 5.50 4.22
CA ALA A 78 2.92 5.79 4.28
C ALA A 78 3.44 6.38 2.96
N VAL A 79 2.99 5.86 1.81
CA VAL A 79 3.31 6.41 0.48
C VAL A 79 2.74 7.82 0.32
N ALA A 80 1.50 8.05 0.73
CA ALA A 80 0.88 9.38 0.67
C ALA A 80 1.62 10.40 1.55
N GLN A 81 2.05 10.00 2.75
CA GLN A 81 2.86 10.84 3.65
C GLN A 81 4.22 11.19 3.05
N GLN A 82 4.89 10.22 2.41
CA GLN A 82 6.16 10.45 1.74
C GLN A 82 6.01 11.49 0.62
N ILE A 83 5.01 11.31 -0.25
CA ILE A 83 4.73 12.25 -1.34
C ILE A 83 4.43 13.66 -0.79
N LEU A 84 3.67 13.76 0.30
CA LEU A 84 3.37 15.04 0.95
C LEU A 84 4.63 15.71 1.50
N SER A 85 5.52 14.94 2.13
CA SER A 85 6.80 15.44 2.63
C SER A 85 7.70 15.91 1.49
N ASP A 86 7.76 15.18 0.38
CA ASP A 86 8.58 15.54 -0.78
C ASP A 86 8.10 16.88 -1.37
N TYR A 87 6.78 17.06 -1.52
CA TYR A 87 6.20 18.34 -1.96
C TYR A 87 6.45 19.49 -0.98
N GLN A 88 6.36 19.24 0.33
CA GLN A 88 6.66 20.26 1.34
C GLN A 88 8.12 20.71 1.26
N ASN A 89 9.05 19.76 1.13
CA ASN A 89 10.47 20.04 0.98
C ASN A 89 10.77 20.82 -0.32
N GLU A 90 10.09 20.48 -1.42
CA GLU A 90 10.24 21.20 -2.70
C GLU A 90 9.73 22.65 -2.59
N LEU A 91 8.60 22.86 -1.92
CA LEU A 91 8.06 24.20 -1.66
C LEU A 91 8.98 25.03 -0.77
N GLU A 92 9.54 24.44 0.28
CA GLU A 92 10.54 25.11 1.15
C GLU A 92 11.81 25.47 0.37
N ALA A 93 12.30 24.57 -0.50
CA ALA A 93 13.45 24.83 -1.33
C ALA A 93 13.20 25.98 -2.33
N LEU A 94 12.01 26.04 -2.94
CA LEU A 94 11.61 27.13 -3.82
C LEU A 94 11.49 28.47 -3.07
N GLN A 95 10.93 28.46 -1.86
CA GLN A 95 10.86 29.65 -1.01
C GLN A 95 12.25 30.13 -0.58
N ALA A 96 13.15 29.21 -0.23
CA ALA A 96 14.53 29.54 0.12
C ALA A 96 15.30 30.12 -1.08
N ALA A 97 15.10 29.56 -2.28
CA ALA A 97 15.69 30.08 -3.51
C ALA A 97 15.15 31.47 -3.87
N GLN A 98 13.86 31.73 -3.67
CA GLN A 98 13.27 33.07 -3.83
C GLN A 98 13.83 34.07 -2.81
N ALA A 99 13.98 33.66 -1.55
CA ALA A 99 14.57 34.52 -0.52
C ALA A 99 16.05 34.83 -0.80
N GLN A 100 16.81 33.90 -1.40
CA GLN A 100 18.17 34.15 -1.85
C GLN A 100 18.23 35.10 -3.05
N GLN A 101 17.30 34.98 -4.01
CA GLN A 101 17.21 35.90 -5.15
C GLN A 101 16.87 37.33 -4.71
N GLU A 102 15.95 37.51 -3.76
CA GLU A 102 15.65 38.84 -3.20
C GLU A 102 16.84 39.42 -2.40
N SER A 103 17.66 38.58 -1.78
CA SER A 103 18.85 39.03 -1.03
C SER A 103 19.99 39.48 -1.96
N GLU A 104 20.22 38.77 -3.07
CA GLU A 104 21.22 39.13 -4.08
C GLU A 104 20.83 40.39 -4.91
N GLU A 105 19.53 40.62 -5.16
CA GLU A 105 19.05 41.87 -5.78
C GLU A 105 19.24 43.10 -4.86
N VAL A 106 19.09 42.94 -3.54
CA VAL A 106 19.29 44.05 -2.59
C VAL A 106 20.77 44.40 -2.44
N GLU A 107 21.67 43.41 -2.29
CA GLU A 107 23.13 43.64 -2.21
C GLU A 107 23.71 44.23 -3.51
N SER A 108 23.23 43.77 -4.68
CA SER A 108 23.66 44.34 -5.97
C SER A 108 23.17 45.77 -6.19
N SER A 109 21.99 46.14 -5.66
CA SER A 109 21.49 47.52 -5.72
C SER A 109 22.22 48.48 -4.77
N GLU A 110 22.66 48.02 -3.59
CA GLU A 110 23.46 48.82 -2.66
C GLU A 110 24.90 49.02 -3.16
N ALA A 111 25.51 47.99 -3.76
CA ALA A 111 26.82 48.10 -4.39
C ALA A 111 26.84 49.07 -5.58
N ALA A 112 25.76 49.13 -6.37
CA ALA A 112 25.62 50.07 -7.48
C ALA A 112 25.42 51.53 -7.03
N LYS A 113 24.85 51.76 -5.84
CA LYS A 113 24.72 53.11 -5.24
C LYS A 113 25.99 53.61 -4.56
N ALA A 114 26.90 52.72 -4.14
CA ALA A 114 28.15 53.09 -3.49
C ALA A 114 29.28 53.48 -4.48
N GLN A 115 29.08 53.28 -5.79
CA GLN A 115 30.05 53.60 -6.85
C GLN A 115 29.67 54.81 -7.73
N ALA A 116 28.58 55.53 -7.42
CA ALA A 116 28.15 56.75 -8.12
C ALA A 116 28.33 57.99 -7.24
#